data_AF-A0A285KG07-F1
#
_entry.id   AF-A0A285KG07-F1
#
_cell.length_a   1.000
_cell.length_b   1.000
_cell.length_c   1.000
_cell.angle_alpha   90.00
_cell.angle_beta   90.00
_cell.angle_gamma   90.00
#
_symmetry.space_group_name_H-M   'P 1'
#
loop_
_entity.id
_entity.type
_entity.pdbx_description
1 polymer ?
#
loop_
_entity_poly.entity_id
_entity_poly.type
_entity_poly.pdbx_seq_one_letter_code
_entity_poly.pdbx_strand_id
1 'polypeptide(L)'
;MTGKQKRVVWVCSALLGGFAVVSAVMVLDAVPAWRHYGPAADSYLRLYTGYDREHAESLTSSVRTGLGYQTGLAVVAALATAGLAVVVHLRRRWVRATVWCTLGALGMGLLFSFTAGEATREASELLPPWYPGLTAALSAVLLATAVVVVVLMSKVEDFHEPDPREPDPRWESFVRRQAERP
;
A
#
# COMPACT_ATOMS: atom_id res chain seq x y z
N MET A 1 7.79 -2.75 27.27
CA MET A 1 6.57 -2.91 26.42
C MET A 1 5.33 -3.29 27.23
N THR A 2 4.42 -2.33 27.41
CA THR A 2 3.20 -2.47 28.23
C THR A 2 2.11 -3.31 27.53
N GLY A 3 1.13 -3.82 28.28
CA GLY A 3 0.01 -4.60 27.72
C GLY A 3 -0.81 -3.83 26.66
N LYS A 4 -0.90 -2.51 26.77
CA LYS A 4 -1.56 -1.64 25.78
C LYS A 4 -0.77 -1.58 24.46
N GLN A 5 0.56 -1.46 24.51
CA GLN A 5 1.41 -1.43 23.32
C GLN A 5 1.35 -2.74 22.54
N LYS A 6 1.34 -3.88 23.22
CA LYS A 6 1.20 -5.20 22.56
C LYS A 6 -0.09 -5.30 21.78
N ARG A 7 -1.20 -4.77 22.32
CA ARG A 7 -2.49 -4.72 21.62
C ARG A 7 -2.42 -3.84 20.37
N VAL A 8 -1.81 -2.66 20.46
CA VAL A 8 -1.68 -1.76 19.29
C VAL A 8 -0.86 -2.42 18.18
N VAL A 9 0.28 -3.05 18.50
CA VAL A 9 1.09 -3.77 17.49
C VAL A 9 0.29 -4.91 16.84
N TRP A 10 -0.47 -5.67 17.64
CA TRP A 10 -1.34 -6.72 17.13
C TRP A 10 -2.43 -6.19 16.19
N VAL A 11 -3.11 -5.11 16.58
CA VAL A 11 -4.14 -4.48 15.72
C VAL A 11 -3.51 -3.97 14.43
N CYS A 12 -2.37 -3.28 14.49
CA CYS A 12 -1.69 -2.80 13.29
C CYS A 12 -1.20 -3.95 12.39
N SER A 13 -0.68 -5.03 12.96
CA SER A 13 -0.30 -6.25 12.21
C SER A 13 -1.51 -6.87 11.52
N ALA A 14 -2.65 -6.99 12.22
CA ALA A 14 -3.90 -7.48 11.64
C ALA A 14 -4.43 -6.56 10.54
N LEU A 15 -4.37 -5.24 10.72
CA LEU A 15 -4.79 -4.26 9.70
C LEU A 15 -3.89 -4.31 8.46
N LEU A 16 -2.57 -4.43 8.63
CA LEU A 16 -1.62 -4.60 7.52
C LEU A 16 -1.83 -5.94 6.80
N GLY A 17 -2.14 -7.01 7.54
CA GLY A 17 -2.52 -8.29 6.95
C GLY A 17 -3.83 -8.20 6.15
N GLY A 18 -4.84 -7.52 6.70
CA GLY A 18 -6.09 -7.23 6.00
C GLY A 18 -5.88 -6.38 4.75
N PHE A 19 -5.01 -5.37 4.82
CA PHE A 19 -4.60 -4.56 3.67
C PHE A 19 -3.98 -5.44 2.57
N ALA A 20 -3.11 -6.38 2.94
CA ALA A 20 -2.50 -7.31 2.00
C ALA A 20 -3.54 -8.22 1.32
N VAL A 21 -4.51 -8.72 2.09
CA VAL A 21 -5.62 -9.54 1.57
C VAL A 21 -6.47 -8.73 0.59
N VAL A 22 -6.88 -7.52 0.96
CA VAL A 22 -7.67 -6.64 0.06
C VAL A 22 -6.89 -6.33 -1.22
N SER A 23 -5.59 -6.05 -1.11
CA SER A 23 -4.72 -5.83 -2.26
C SER A 23 -4.62 -7.08 -3.15
N ALA A 24 -4.57 -8.28 -2.56
CA ALA A 24 -4.59 -9.53 -3.32
C ALA A 24 -5.94 -9.75 -4.02
N VAL A 25 -7.07 -9.38 -3.40
CA VAL A 25 -8.39 -9.40 -4.04
C VAL A 25 -8.41 -8.47 -5.26
N MET A 26 -7.80 -7.28 -5.17
CA MET A 26 -7.63 -6.36 -6.31
C MET A 26 -6.71 -6.88 -7.42
N VAL A 27 -5.91 -7.92 -7.16
CA VAL A 27 -5.15 -8.60 -8.22
C VAL A 27 -6.02 -9.68 -8.87
N LEU A 28 -6.82 -10.37 -8.07
CA LEU A 28 -7.70 -11.43 -8.55
C LEU A 28 -8.86 -10.91 -9.40
N ASP A 29 -9.42 -9.74 -9.07
CA ASP A 29 -10.49 -9.09 -9.85
C ASP A 29 -9.97 -8.45 -11.16
N ALA A 30 -8.69 -8.08 -11.22
CA ALA A 30 -8.05 -7.59 -12.43
C ALA A 30 -7.95 -8.69 -13.51
N VAL A 31 -7.84 -9.97 -13.13
CA VAL A 31 -7.76 -11.09 -14.09
C VAL A 31 -9.01 -11.20 -15.00
N PRO A 32 -10.25 -11.28 -14.48
CA PRO A 32 -11.43 -11.27 -15.32
C PRO A 32 -11.61 -9.95 -16.08
N ALA A 33 -11.20 -8.81 -15.51
CA ALA A 33 -11.21 -7.53 -16.22
C ALA A 33 -10.27 -7.54 -17.44
N TRP A 34 -9.04 -8.04 -17.29
CA TRP A 34 -8.09 -8.25 -18.39
C TRP A 34 -8.63 -9.18 -19.48
N ARG A 35 -9.30 -10.27 -19.09
CA ARG A 35 -9.90 -11.22 -20.03
C ARG A 35 -11.07 -10.62 -20.80
N HIS A 36 -11.85 -9.74 -20.17
CA HIS A 36 -12.95 -9.03 -20.83
C HIS A 36 -12.44 -7.92 -21.75
N TYR A 37 -11.41 -7.20 -21.31
CA TYR A 37 -10.86 -6.05 -21.98
C TYR A 37 -10.30 -6.37 -23.38
N GLY A 38 -9.58 -7.49 -23.55
CA GLY A 38 -8.95 -7.85 -24.84
C GLY A 38 -9.95 -7.90 -26.00
N PRO A 39 -10.99 -8.74 -25.94
CA PRO A 39 -12.04 -8.81 -26.97
C PRO A 39 -12.82 -7.50 -27.16
N ALA A 40 -13.07 -6.75 -26.07
CA ALA A 40 -13.77 -5.48 -26.12
C ALA A 40 -12.94 -4.41 -26.86
N ALA A 41 -11.65 -4.31 -26.55
CA ALA A 41 -10.71 -3.42 -27.21
C ALA A 41 -10.56 -3.75 -28.70
N ASP A 42 -10.44 -5.03 -29.06
CA ASP A 42 -10.36 -5.46 -30.46
C ASP A 42 -11.63 -5.09 -31.25
N SER A 43 -12.80 -5.23 -30.61
CA SER A 43 -14.08 -4.85 -31.22
C SER A 43 -14.20 -3.33 -31.39
N TYR A 44 -13.78 -2.57 -30.37
CA TYR A 44 -13.74 -1.12 -30.39
C TYR A 44 -12.84 -0.60 -31.51
N LEU A 45 -11.62 -1.13 -31.65
CA LEU A 45 -10.67 -0.74 -32.70
C LEU A 45 -11.16 -1.08 -34.12
N ARG A 46 -12.00 -2.10 -34.29
CA ARG A 46 -12.57 -2.46 -35.60
C ARG A 46 -13.70 -1.52 -36.04
N LEU A 47 -14.37 -0.86 -35.09
CA LEU A 47 -15.47 0.07 -35.37
C LEU A 47 -14.98 1.43 -35.88
N TYR A 48 -13.72 1.79 -35.62
CA TYR A 48 -13.13 3.07 -36.05
C TYR A 48 -12.14 2.89 -37.20
N THR A 49 -12.28 3.70 -38.25
CA THR A 49 -11.38 3.74 -39.42
C THR A 49 -10.90 5.16 -39.69
N GLY A 50 -9.63 5.33 -40.10
CA GLY A 50 -9.07 6.64 -40.43
C GLY A 50 -8.61 7.43 -39.20
N TYR A 51 -8.89 8.75 -39.16
CA TYR A 51 -8.43 9.68 -38.11
C TYR A 51 -8.85 9.27 -36.69
N ASP A 52 -10.04 8.69 -36.54
CA ASP A 52 -10.55 8.25 -35.24
C ASP A 52 -9.89 6.98 -34.71
N ARG A 53 -9.16 6.25 -35.58
CA ARG A 53 -8.45 5.04 -35.19
C ARG A 53 -7.26 5.33 -34.28
N GLU A 54 -6.49 6.37 -34.58
CA GLU A 54 -5.36 6.76 -33.71
C GLU A 54 -5.83 7.15 -32.31
N HIS A 55 -6.98 7.83 -32.23
CA HIS A 55 -7.62 8.16 -30.95
C HIS A 55 -8.07 6.89 -30.20
N ALA A 56 -8.70 5.94 -30.90
CA ALA A 56 -9.11 4.66 -30.31
C ALA A 56 -7.93 3.79 -29.86
N GLU A 57 -6.82 3.79 -30.61
CA GLU A 57 -5.57 3.11 -30.26
C GLU A 57 -4.92 3.75 -29.02
N SER A 58 -4.92 5.09 -28.94
CA SER A 58 -4.45 5.81 -27.76
C SER A 58 -5.29 5.51 -26.51
N LEU A 59 -6.62 5.48 -26.65
CA LEU A 59 -7.55 5.20 -25.56
C LEU A 59 -7.36 3.76 -25.03
N THR A 60 -7.32 2.77 -25.93
CA THR A 60 -7.08 1.36 -25.56
C THR A 60 -5.68 1.17 -24.96
N SER A 61 -4.64 1.81 -25.51
CA SER A 61 -3.31 1.78 -24.91
C SER A 61 -3.30 2.36 -23.48
N SER A 62 -4.04 3.45 -23.26
CA SER A 62 -4.20 4.08 -21.95
C SER A 62 -4.90 3.17 -20.95
N VAL A 63 -6.00 2.52 -21.33
CA VAL A 63 -6.71 1.54 -20.47
C VAL A 63 -5.81 0.36 -20.13
N ARG A 64 -5.13 -0.21 -21.13
CA ARG A 64 -4.20 -1.32 -20.93
C ARG A 64 -3.10 -0.95 -19.94
N THR A 65 -2.52 0.24 -20.10
CA THR A 65 -1.44 0.74 -19.23
C THR A 65 -1.97 1.01 -17.82
N GLY A 66 -3.15 1.62 -17.69
CA GLY A 66 -3.79 1.87 -16.41
C GLY A 66 -4.10 0.59 -15.64
N LEU A 67 -4.67 -0.42 -16.31
CA LEU A 67 -5.00 -1.70 -15.69
C LEU A 67 -3.73 -2.48 -15.29
N GLY A 68 -2.68 -2.41 -16.11
CA GLY A 68 -1.36 -2.96 -15.79
C GLY A 68 -0.70 -2.27 -14.60
N TYR A 69 -0.72 -0.94 -14.58
CA TYR A 69 -0.20 -0.14 -13.48
C TYR A 69 -0.92 -0.43 -12.18
N GLN A 70 -2.25 -0.45 -12.18
CA GLN A 70 -3.07 -0.74 -11.01
C GLN A 70 -2.81 -2.16 -10.48
N THR A 71 -2.76 -3.15 -11.37
CA THR A 71 -2.44 -4.54 -11.00
C THR A 71 -1.05 -4.64 -10.38
N GLY A 72 -0.04 -4.01 -11.01
CA GLY A 72 1.33 -3.98 -10.51
C GLY A 72 1.43 -3.30 -9.14
N LEU A 73 0.75 -2.17 -8.96
CA LEU A 73 0.69 -1.47 -7.69
C LEU A 73 0.04 -2.34 -6.61
N ALA A 74 -1.07 -3.03 -6.91
CA ALA A 74 -1.75 -3.92 -5.97
C ALA A 74 -0.86 -5.12 -5.55
N VAL A 75 -0.10 -5.70 -6.47
CA VAL A 75 0.88 -6.77 -6.15
C VAL A 75 1.97 -6.23 -5.22
N VAL A 76 2.57 -5.09 -5.54
CA VAL A 76 3.61 -4.47 -4.71
C VAL A 76 3.06 -4.13 -3.33
N ALA A 77 1.84 -3.59 -3.27
CA ALA A 77 1.16 -3.26 -2.03
C ALA A 77 0.89 -4.50 -1.17
N ALA A 78 0.41 -5.59 -1.77
CA ALA A 78 0.17 -6.85 -1.08
C ALA A 78 1.45 -7.41 -0.45
N LEU A 79 2.54 -7.49 -1.23
CA LEU A 79 3.83 -8.00 -0.77
C LEU A 79 4.44 -7.11 0.31
N ALA A 80 4.43 -5.79 0.10
CA ALA A 80 4.98 -4.83 1.05
C ALA A 80 4.22 -4.89 2.39
N THR A 81 2.89 -4.86 2.35
CA THR A 81 2.08 -4.86 3.58
C THR A 81 2.08 -6.21 4.30
N ALA A 82 2.15 -7.34 3.57
CA ALA A 82 2.38 -8.65 4.18
C ALA A 82 3.74 -8.71 4.89
N GLY A 83 4.80 -8.21 4.25
CA GLY A 83 6.13 -8.10 4.86
C GLY A 83 6.11 -7.22 6.12
N LEU A 84 5.45 -6.06 6.07
CA LEU A 84 5.31 -5.16 7.21
C LEU A 84 4.48 -5.77 8.33
N ALA A 85 3.45 -6.56 8.03
CA ALA A 85 2.64 -7.25 9.04
C ALA A 85 3.49 -8.19 9.91
N VAL A 86 4.57 -8.77 9.34
CA VAL A 86 5.55 -9.59 10.07
C VAL A 86 6.59 -8.70 10.75
N VAL A 87 7.15 -7.73 10.03
CA VAL A 87 8.26 -6.87 10.49
C VAL A 87 7.83 -5.94 11.63
N VAL A 88 6.54 -5.57 11.74
CA VAL A 88 6.02 -4.71 12.81
C VAL A 88 6.20 -5.30 14.22
N HIS A 89 6.41 -6.61 14.33
CA HIS A 89 6.73 -7.28 15.59
C HIS A 89 8.22 -7.16 15.97
N LEU A 90 9.08 -6.74 15.05
CA LEU A 90 10.50 -6.51 15.32
C LEU A 90 10.68 -5.18 16.06
N ARG A 91 11.32 -5.23 17.23
CA ARG A 91 11.61 -4.06 18.09
C ARG A 91 12.77 -3.20 17.56
N ARG A 92 12.71 -2.76 16.30
CA ARG A 92 13.77 -1.97 15.66
C ARG A 92 13.27 -0.57 15.29
N ARG A 93 14.09 0.45 15.55
CA ARG A 93 13.76 1.87 15.30
C ARG A 93 13.40 2.17 13.84
N TRP A 94 14.04 1.47 12.91
CA TRP A 94 13.81 1.61 11.47
C TRP A 94 12.46 1.06 10.99
N VAL A 95 11.77 0.25 11.79
CA VAL A 95 10.48 -0.35 11.42
C VAL A 95 9.38 0.71 11.31
N ARG A 96 9.39 1.71 12.19
CA ARG A 96 8.43 2.83 12.09
C ARG A 96 8.66 3.63 10.82
N ALA A 97 9.90 4.07 10.58
CA ALA A 97 10.23 4.83 9.37
C ALA A 97 9.85 4.06 8.10
N THR A 98 10.15 2.77 8.03
CA THR A 98 9.77 1.92 6.88
C THR A 98 8.26 1.79 6.72
N VAL A 99 7.49 1.57 7.79
CA VAL A 99 6.00 1.55 7.74
C VAL A 99 5.44 2.89 7.24
N TRP A 100 5.96 4.02 7.74
CA TRP A 100 5.50 5.34 7.31
C TRP A 100 5.85 5.63 5.85
N CYS A 101 7.07 5.35 5.42
CA CYS A 101 7.50 5.55 4.03
C CYS A 101 6.72 4.65 3.07
N THR A 102 6.49 3.38 3.44
CA THR A 102 5.73 2.44 2.61
C THR A 102 4.26 2.81 2.52
N LEU A 103 3.59 3.13 3.64
CA LEU A 103 2.19 3.58 3.60
C LEU A 103 2.05 4.92 2.88
N GLY A 104 3.01 5.83 3.03
CA GLY A 104 3.04 7.10 2.28
C GLY A 104 3.18 6.88 0.77
N ALA A 105 4.12 6.03 0.35
CA ALA A 105 4.32 5.68 -1.05
C ALA A 105 3.09 4.99 -1.66
N LEU A 106 2.48 4.04 -0.93
CA LEU A 106 1.26 3.38 -1.35
C LEU A 106 0.07 4.33 -1.42
N GLY A 107 -0.06 5.24 -0.44
CA GLY A 107 -1.09 6.28 -0.45
C GLY A 107 -0.97 7.21 -1.65
N MET A 108 0.25 7.65 -2.00
CA MET A 108 0.49 8.46 -3.20
C MET A 108 0.18 7.70 -4.49
N GLY A 109 0.55 6.41 -4.58
CA GLY A 109 0.22 5.57 -5.73
C GLY A 109 -1.29 5.38 -5.91
N LEU A 110 -2.03 5.18 -4.81
CA LEU A 110 -3.49 5.09 -4.83
C LEU A 110 -4.12 6.42 -5.26
N LEU A 111 -3.67 7.55 -4.71
CA LEU A 111 -4.16 8.88 -5.12
C LEU A 111 -3.93 9.15 -6.60
N PHE A 112 -2.75 8.81 -7.12
CA PHE A 112 -2.44 8.94 -8.56
C PHE A 112 -3.36 8.07 -9.43
N SER A 113 -3.71 6.88 -8.93
CA SER A 113 -4.65 5.97 -9.62
C SER A 113 -6.07 6.55 -9.66
N PHE A 114 -6.52 7.22 -8.59
CA PHE A 114 -7.81 7.92 -8.58
C PHE A 114 -7.86 9.07 -9.58
N THR A 115 -6.83 9.92 -9.63
CA THR A 115 -6.81 11.05 -10.57
C THR A 115 -6.64 10.61 -12.03
N ALA A 116 -5.95 9.50 -12.27
CA ALA A 116 -5.86 8.90 -13.61
C ALA A 116 -7.18 8.23 -14.05
N GLY A 117 -7.97 7.70 -13.10
CA GLY A 117 -9.27 7.09 -13.36
C GLY A 117 -10.35 8.09 -13.81
N GLU A 118 -10.33 9.32 -13.30
CA GLU A 118 -11.28 10.37 -13.71
C GLU A 118 -11.05 10.83 -15.16
N ALA A 119 -9.80 10.80 -15.63
CA ALA A 119 -9.44 11.12 -17.02
C ALA A 119 -9.87 10.04 -18.03
N THR A 120 -10.40 8.90 -17.58
CA THR A 120 -10.68 7.72 -18.40
C THR A 120 -12.14 7.28 -18.34
N ARG A 121 -13.09 8.20 -18.09
CA ARG A 121 -14.54 7.88 -18.10
C ARG A 121 -15.00 7.21 -19.40
N GLU A 122 -14.58 7.71 -20.56
CA GLU A 122 -14.87 7.09 -21.87
C GLU A 122 -14.20 5.71 -22.00
N ALA A 123 -13.02 5.57 -21.42
CA ALA A 123 -12.26 4.33 -21.40
C ALA A 123 -12.83 3.27 -20.44
N SER A 124 -13.66 3.67 -19.46
CA SER A 124 -14.30 2.78 -18.50
C SER A 124 -15.38 1.90 -19.14
N GLU A 125 -15.90 2.29 -20.31
CA GLU A 125 -16.86 1.50 -21.09
C GLU A 125 -16.24 0.21 -21.67
N LEU A 126 -14.91 0.18 -21.80
CA LEU A 126 -14.16 -1.00 -22.25
C LEU A 126 -13.92 -2.03 -21.13
N LEU A 127 -14.27 -1.67 -19.89
CA LEU A 127 -14.14 -2.53 -18.72
C LEU A 127 -15.50 -3.08 -18.30
N PRO A 128 -15.53 -4.20 -17.56
CA PRO A 128 -16.78 -4.67 -16.99
C PRO A 128 -17.41 -3.58 -16.10
N PRO A 129 -18.74 -3.36 -16.16
CA PRO A 129 -19.39 -2.24 -15.48
C PRO A 129 -19.24 -2.27 -13.95
N TRP A 130 -19.01 -3.45 -13.38
CA TRP A 130 -18.76 -3.63 -11.94
C TRP A 130 -17.33 -3.26 -11.53
N TYR A 131 -16.36 -3.30 -12.44
CA TYR A 131 -14.94 -3.21 -12.12
C TYR A 131 -14.51 -1.82 -11.58
N PRO A 132 -14.89 -0.69 -12.21
CA PRO A 132 -14.54 0.64 -11.68
C PRO A 132 -15.13 0.89 -10.29
N GLY A 133 -16.39 0.50 -10.06
CA GLY A 133 -17.06 0.66 -8.77
C GLY A 133 -16.42 -0.18 -7.66
N LEU A 134 -16.12 -1.46 -7.95
CA LEU A 134 -15.43 -2.33 -7.01
C LEU A 134 -14.02 -1.82 -6.69
N THR A 135 -13.25 -1.45 -7.72
CA THR A 135 -11.90 -0.88 -7.58
C THR A 135 -11.89 0.37 -6.70
N ALA A 136 -12.84 1.28 -6.91
CA ALA A 136 -12.95 2.51 -6.12
C ALA A 136 -13.27 2.21 -4.65
N ALA A 137 -14.21 1.29 -4.41
CA ALA A 137 -14.57 0.86 -3.05
C ALA A 137 -13.38 0.20 -2.33
N LEU A 138 -12.67 -0.72 -2.98
CA LEU A 138 -11.50 -1.39 -2.40
C LEU A 138 -10.37 -0.40 -2.14
N SER A 139 -10.10 0.52 -3.07
CA SER A 139 -9.09 1.56 -2.91
C SER A 139 -9.41 2.51 -1.75
N ALA A 140 -10.68 2.88 -1.55
CA ALA A 140 -11.12 3.68 -0.41
C ALA A 140 -10.92 2.94 0.92
N VAL A 141 -11.22 1.63 0.97
CA VAL A 141 -10.97 0.78 2.15
C VAL A 141 -9.48 0.70 2.47
N LEU A 142 -8.62 0.51 1.45
CA LEU A 142 -7.17 0.51 1.63
C LEU A 142 -6.68 1.85 2.19
N LEU A 143 -7.15 2.97 1.63
CA LEU A 143 -6.74 4.30 2.07
C LEU A 143 -7.20 4.59 3.52
N ALA A 144 -8.42 4.24 3.88
CA ALA A 144 -8.91 4.32 5.26
C ALA A 144 -8.08 3.46 6.22
N THR A 145 -7.74 2.23 5.81
CA THR A 145 -6.91 1.31 6.60
C THR A 145 -5.51 1.89 6.83
N ALA A 146 -4.89 2.45 5.78
CA ALA A 146 -3.59 3.12 5.88
C ALA A 146 -3.63 4.29 6.88
N VAL A 147 -4.65 5.14 6.81
CA VAL A 147 -4.84 6.25 7.76
C VAL A 147 -4.99 5.74 9.19
N VAL A 148 -5.80 4.70 9.41
CA VAL A 148 -5.99 4.12 10.76
C VAL A 148 -4.67 3.55 11.29
N VAL A 149 -3.91 2.81 10.48
CA VAL A 149 -2.60 2.26 10.89
C VAL A 149 -1.62 3.38 11.24
N VAL A 150 -1.58 4.44 10.44
CA VAL A 150 -0.75 5.63 10.67
C VAL A 150 -1.12 6.32 11.98
N VAL A 151 -2.41 6.52 12.24
CA VAL A 151 -2.91 7.13 13.49
C VAL A 151 -2.60 6.25 14.70
N LEU A 152 -2.82 4.94 14.60
CA LEU A 152 -2.51 4.01 15.70
C LEU A 152 -1.01 3.98 16.00
N MET A 153 -0.17 3.97 14.97
CA MET A 153 1.29 3.98 15.12
C MET A 153 1.83 5.31 15.64
N SER A 154 1.17 6.44 15.37
CA SER A 154 1.57 7.75 15.91
C SER A 154 1.34 7.86 17.42
N LYS A 155 0.33 7.16 17.95
CA LYS A 155 -0.02 7.11 19.38
C LYS A 155 0.89 6.23 20.23
N VAL A 156 1.79 5.45 19.61
CA VAL A 156 2.80 4.66 20.34
C VAL A 156 4.08 5.49 20.45
N GLU A 157 4.19 6.26 21.53
CA GLU A 157 5.39 7.08 21.84
C GLU A 157 6.61 6.21 22.19
N ASP A 158 6.38 4.99 22.71
CA ASP A 158 7.38 4.12 23.34
C ASP A 158 7.74 2.86 22.52
N PHE A 159 7.97 2.98 21.22
CA PHE A 159 8.74 1.95 20.48
C PHE A 159 10.24 2.03 20.78
N HIS A 160 10.65 3.02 21.57
CA HIS A 160 12.03 3.43 21.79
C HIS A 160 12.53 3.20 23.20
N GLU A 161 11.89 2.33 23.99
CA GLU A 161 12.51 1.84 25.21
C GLU A 161 13.90 1.28 24.79
N PRO A 162 15.01 2.00 25.07
CA PRO A 162 16.33 1.51 24.71
C PRO A 162 16.46 0.17 25.41
N ASP A 163 16.95 -0.85 24.71
CA ASP A 163 17.11 -2.17 25.31
C ASP A 163 17.88 -1.98 26.63
N PRO A 164 17.26 -2.22 27.81
CA PRO A 164 17.91 -1.95 29.08
C PRO A 164 19.06 -2.94 29.36
N ARG A 165 19.39 -3.81 28.41
CA ARG A 165 20.28 -4.96 28.57
C ARG A 165 21.71 -4.76 28.05
N GLU A 166 22.02 -3.66 27.40
CA GLU A 166 23.43 -3.28 27.19
C GLU A 166 23.72 -2.06 28.04
N PRO A 167 24.18 -2.26 29.31
CA PRO A 167 24.86 -1.17 29.98
C PRO A 167 26.00 -0.74 29.07
N ASP A 168 25.98 0.53 28.64
CA ASP A 168 27.06 1.09 27.83
C ASP A 168 28.36 0.94 28.65
N PRO A 169 29.35 0.14 28.20
CA PRO A 169 30.59 -0.06 28.96
C PRO A 169 31.35 1.26 29.16
N ARG A 170 31.08 2.28 28.32
CA ARG A 170 31.60 3.64 28.50
C ARG A 170 30.91 4.36 29.66
N TRP A 171 29.63 4.11 29.88
CA TRP A 171 28.88 4.67 30.99
C TRP A 171 29.29 4.02 32.32
N GLU A 172 29.43 2.69 32.36
CA GLU A 172 29.91 1.99 33.57
C GLU A 172 31.34 2.42 33.95
N SER A 173 32.23 2.53 32.96
CA SER A 173 33.59 3.02 33.20
C SER A 173 33.68 4.51 33.53
N PHE A 174 32.67 5.32 33.16
CA PHE A 174 32.55 6.72 33.57
C PHE A 174 32.08 6.82 35.03
N VAL A 175 31.00 6.11 35.41
CA VAL A 175 30.48 6.07 36.78
C VAL A 175 31.54 5.55 37.75
N ARG A 176 32.27 4.49 37.37
CA ARG A 176 33.38 3.95 38.17
C ARG A 176 34.50 4.97 38.36
N ARG A 177 34.86 5.73 37.31
CA ARG A 177 35.86 6.80 37.40
C ARG A 177 35.40 8.01 38.22
N GLN A 178 34.10 8.29 38.29
CA GLN A 178 33.57 9.32 39.18
C GLN A 178 33.54 8.88 40.64
N ALA A 179 33.25 7.61 40.91
CA ALA A 179 33.25 7.06 42.27
C ALA A 179 34.67 6.95 42.88
N GLU A 180 35.70 6.85 42.04
CA GLU A 180 37.11 6.78 42.46
C GLU A 180 37.80 8.15 42.59
N ARG A 181 37.10 9.27 42.30
CA ARG A 181 37.65 10.62 42.50
C ARG A 181 37.31 11.12 43.92
N PRO A 182 38.30 11.37 44.79
CA PRO A 182 38.10 11.93 46.12
C PRO A 182 37.63 13.39 46.08
#